data_AF-A0A0M8MR30-F1
#
_entry.id   AF-A0A0M8MR30-F1
#
_cell.length_a   1.000
_cell.length_b   1.000
_cell.length_c   1.000
_cell.angle_alpha   90.00
_cell.angle_beta   90.00
_cell.angle_gamma   90.00
#
_symmetry.space_group_name_H-M   'P 1'
#
loop_
_entity.id
_entity.type
_entity.pdbx_description
1 polymer ?
#
loop_
_entity_poly.entity_id
_entity_poly.type
_entity_poly.pdbx_seq_one_letter_code
_entity_poly.pdbx_strand_id
1 'polypeptide(L)' 'MAGNGWFRPMHGFHPHRPAFRHRAAATLLGGAMWFWILVRAKEDGPVLLGWRHPWDHHGDAH' A
#
# COMPACT_ATOMS: atom_id res chain seq x y z
N MET A 1 -2.60 32.76 12.27
CA MET A 1 -2.88 31.31 12.12
C MET A 1 -3.03 30.73 13.52
N ALA A 2 -4.28 30.55 13.97
CA ALA A 2 -4.56 30.01 15.31
C ALA A 2 -4.34 28.48 15.30
N GLY A 3 -3.38 28.01 16.09
CA GLY A 3 -3.13 26.58 16.29
C GLY A 3 -4.24 25.95 17.13
N ASN A 4 -4.89 24.93 16.57
CA ASN A 4 -5.86 24.08 17.25
C ASN A 4 -5.16 23.29 18.38
N GLY A 5 -5.56 23.56 19.63
CA GLY A 5 -4.85 23.19 20.87
C GLY A 5 -4.82 21.70 21.26
N TRP A 6 -4.80 20.77 20.30
CA TRP A 6 -4.80 19.33 20.54
C TRP A 6 -3.40 18.72 20.71
N PHE A 7 -2.37 19.38 20.18
CA PHE A 7 -0.99 18.93 20.32
C PHE A 7 -0.22 19.85 21.27
N ARG A 8 -0.05 19.38 22.52
CA ARG A 8 0.92 19.94 23.46
C ARG A 8 2.08 18.94 23.59
N PRO A 9 3.19 19.12 22.85
CA PRO A 9 4.36 18.26 23.06
C PRO A 9 4.81 18.38 24.51
N MET A 10 5.06 17.24 25.16
CA MET A 10 5.56 17.23 26.53
C MET A 10 6.92 17.95 26.59
N HIS A 11 7.14 18.74 27.66
CA HIS A 11 8.40 19.42 27.85
C HIS A 11 9.55 18.39 27.83
N GLY A 12 10.53 18.60 26.94
CA GLY A 12 11.68 17.69 26.77
C GLY A 12 11.51 16.59 25.71
N PHE A 13 10.38 16.50 25.00
CA PHE A 13 10.25 15.56 23.88
C PHE A 13 10.96 16.10 22.62
N HIS A 14 12.22 15.72 22.44
CA HIS A 14 13.01 15.99 21.24
C HIS A 14 13.15 14.70 20.42
N PRO A 15 12.21 14.38 19.52
CA PRO A 15 12.32 13.18 18.70
C PRO A 15 13.59 13.27 17.84
N HIS A 16 14.46 12.28 17.96
CA HIS A 16 15.68 12.20 17.17
C HIS A 16 15.30 12.09 15.69
N ARG A 17 15.77 13.03 14.87
CA ARG A 17 15.39 13.08 13.45
C ARG A 17 16.01 11.86 12.75
N PRO A 18 15.21 10.92 12.20
CA PRO A 18 15.77 9.78 11.50
C PRO A 18 16.62 10.27 10.33
N ALA A 19 17.83 9.72 10.19
CA ALA A 19 18.77 10.13 9.15
C ALA A 19 18.14 9.99 7.76
N PHE A 20 18.50 10.89 6.83
CA PHE A 20 17.92 10.95 5.49
C PHE A 20 17.91 9.59 4.77
N ARG A 21 19.02 8.84 4.90
CA ARG A 21 19.17 7.48 4.32
C ARG A 21 18.08 6.52 4.77
N HIS A 22 17.70 6.55 6.06
CA HIS A 22 16.65 5.68 6.59
C HIS A 22 15.28 6.06 6.03
N ARG A 23 15.00 7.35 5.90
CA ARG A 23 13.74 7.83 5.30
C ARG A 23 13.65 7.46 3.82
N ALA A 24 14.72 7.67 3.07
CA ALA A 24 14.79 7.33 1.65
C ALA A 24 14.63 5.82 1.43
N ALA A 25 15.35 4.99 2.20
CA ALA A 25 15.21 3.54 2.12
C ALA A 25 13.80 3.06 2.48
N ALA A 26 13.19 3.62 3.54
CA ALA A 26 11.82 3.29 3.93
C ALA A 26 10.80 3.64 2.83
N THR A 27 10.92 4.82 2.22
CA THR A 27 10.05 5.24 1.12
C THR A 27 10.24 4.38 -0.13
N LEU A 28 11.48 4.04 -0.49
CA LEU A 28 11.75 3.16 -1.64
C LEU A 28 11.20 1.76 -1.41
N LEU A 29 11.39 1.19 -0.21
CA LEU A 29 10.89 -0.13 0.14
C LEU A 29 9.35 -0.17 0.18
N GLY A 30 8.72 0.83 0.80
CA GLY A 30 7.27 0.96 0.83
C GLY A 30 6.67 1.21 -0.57
N GLY A 31 7.33 2.04 -1.37
CA GLY A 31 6.98 2.27 -2.77
C GLY A 31 7.09 1.00 -3.61
N ALA A 32 8.17 0.22 -3.44
CA ALA A 32 8.37 -1.05 -4.12
C ALA A 32 7.33 -2.10 -3.74
N MET A 33 6.92 -2.17 -2.46
CA MET A 33 5.85 -3.04 -2.00
C MET A 33 4.53 -2.74 -2.73
N TRP A 34 4.13 -1.46 -2.78
CA TRP A 34 2.91 -1.07 -3.49
C TRP A 34 3.02 -1.25 -5.00
N PHE A 35 4.17 -0.93 -5.58
CA PHE A 35 4.46 -1.18 -6.99
C PHE A 35 4.27 -2.67 -7.33
N TRP A 36 4.79 -3.56 -6.48
CA TRP A 36 4.63 -5.01 -6.64
C TRP A 36 3.16 -5.43 -6.60
N ILE A 37 2.38 -4.91 -5.65
CA ILE A 37 0.94 -5.20 -5.55
C ILE A 37 0.21 -4.77 -6.82
N LEU A 38 0.52 -3.60 -7.38
CA LEU A 38 -0.14 -3.10 -8.60
C LEU A 38 0.27 -3.90 -9.85
N VAL A 39 1.54 -4.30 -9.96
CA VAL A 39 2.00 -5.22 -11.01
C VAL A 39 1.26 -6.54 -10.91
N ARG A 40 1.17 -7.10 -9.70
CA ARG A 40 0.50 -8.37 -9.46
C ARG A 40 -1.00 -8.28 -9.69
N ALA A 41 -1.65 -7.18 -9.31
CA ALA A 41 -3.06 -6.94 -9.58
C ALA A 41 -3.37 -6.82 -11.08
N LYS A 42 -2.41 -6.36 -11.89
CA LYS A 42 -2.55 -6.36 -13.36
C LYS A 42 -2.48 -7.78 -13.92
N GLU A 43 -1.57 -8.61 -13.41
CA GLU A 43 -1.37 -9.99 -13.86
C GLU A 43 -2.49 -10.93 -13.38
N ASP A 44 -2.97 -10.77 -12.16
CA ASP A 44 -4.11 -11.51 -11.59
C ASP A 44 -5.46 -10.85 -11.84
N GLY A 45 -5.48 -9.72 -12.55
CA GLY A 45 -6.69 -8.95 -12.84
C GLY A 45 -7.90 -9.78 -13.29
N PRO A 46 -7.76 -10.74 -14.23
CA PRO A 46 -8.90 -11.55 -14.66
C PRO A 46 -9.37 -12.60 -13.63
N VAL A 47 -8.51 -13.02 -12.69
CA VAL A 47 -8.86 -13.97 -11.62
C VAL A 47 -9.48 -13.23 -10.42
N LEU A 48 -9.01 -12.03 -10.11
CA LEU A 48 -9.50 -11.23 -8.98
C LEU A 48 -10.76 -10.41 -9.30
N LEU A 49 -10.98 -9.99 -10.56
CA LEU A 49 -12.20 -9.28 -10.99
C LEU A 49 -13.38 -10.23 -11.33
N GLY A 50 -13.22 -11.55 -11.13
CA GLY A 50 -14.31 -12.52 -11.29
C GLY A 50 -14.81 -12.68 -12.73
N TRP A 51 -14.07 -12.20 -13.73
CA TRP A 51 -14.44 -12.30 -15.15
C TRP A 51 -14.15 -13.67 -15.77
N ARG A 52 -13.47 -14.56 -15.05
CA ARG A 52 -13.23 -15.93 -15.48
C ARG A 52 -13.23 -16.86 -14.27
N HIS A 53 -14.33 -17.56 -14.04
CA HIS A 53 -14.33 -18.67 -13.11
C HIS A 53 -13.74 -19.91 -13.79
N PRO A 54 -12.86 -20.69 -13.13
CA PRO A 54 -12.30 -21.93 -13.68
C PRO A 54 -13.35 -22.96 -14.15
N TRP A 55 -14.61 -22.83 -13.73
CA TRP A 55 -15.70 -23.77 -14.00
C TRP A 55 -16.73 -23.29 -15.04
N ASP A 56 -16.56 -22.12 -15.66
CA ASP A 56 -17.41 -21.66 -16.79
C ASP A 56 -17.18 -22.47 -18.09
N HIS A 57 -16.40 -23.56 -18.04
CA HIS A 57 -16.09 -24.44 -19.17
C HIS A 57 -16.87 -25.76 -19.17
N HIS A 58 -17.82 -25.97 -18.25
CA HIS A 58 -18.60 -27.21 -18.14
C HIS A 58 -20.10 -26.91 -17.96
N GLY A 59 -20.85 -26.65 -19.04
CA GLY A 59 -22.26 -26.27 -18.92
C GLY A 59 -23.17 -26.63 -20.07
N ASP A 60 -22.92 -26.14 -21.28
CA ASP A 60 -23.96 -26.12 -22.31
C ASP A 60 -23.58 -26.95 -23.54
N ALA A 61 -23.62 -28.27 -23.39
CA ALA A 61 -23.62 -29.23 -24.49
C ALA A 61 -24.82 -30.17 -24.32
N HIS A 62 -26.03 -29.65 -24.48
CA HIS A 62 -27.27 -30.41 -24.65
C HIS A 62 -28.23 -29.68 -25.59
#